data_AF-A0A7S4J9B3-F1
#
_entry.id   AF-A0A7S4J9B3-F1
#
_cell.length_a   1.000
_cell.length_b   1.000
_cell.length_c   1.000
_cell.angle_alpha   90.00
_cell.angle_beta   90.00
_cell.angle_gamma   90.00
#
_symmetry.space_group_name_H-M   'P 1'
#
loop_
_entity.id
_entity.type
_entity.pdbx_description
1 polymer ?
#
loop_
_entity_poly.entity_id
_entity_poly.type
_entity_poly.pdbx_seq_one_letter_code
_entity_poly.pdbx_strand_id
1 'polypeptide(L)'
;DKKYALPYRVIDAVVEHFVQFKNETRELPVKWHQSLLVFSQRYKNNLSAQQKEGIKQVMRVHSHYAITPEIRRELFSQQSQNDASMLSAKLSTTSQRLDQIMP
;
A
#
# COMPACT_ATOMS: atom_id res chain seq x y z
N ASP A 1 19.11 -20.94 0.23
CA ASP A 1 18.32 -19.96 1.00
C ASP A 1 19.03 -18.60 1.02
N LYS A 2 18.80 -17.72 0.02
CA LYS A 2 19.36 -16.34 -0.09
C LYS A 2 18.51 -15.43 -0.99
N LYS A 3 17.19 -15.65 -1.07
CA LYS A 3 16.38 -15.14 -2.21
C LYS A 3 15.57 -13.86 -1.99
N TYR A 4 15.61 -13.15 -0.85
CA TYR A 4 14.79 -11.92 -0.68
C TYR A 4 15.37 -10.82 0.22
N ALA A 5 16.67 -10.82 0.53
CA ALA A 5 17.23 -9.83 1.46
C ALA A 5 17.49 -8.44 0.81
N LEU A 6 17.59 -8.34 -0.52
CA LEU A 6 17.87 -7.08 -1.22
C LEU A 6 16.64 -6.21 -1.57
N PRO A 7 15.45 -6.74 -1.93
CA PRO A 7 14.31 -5.91 -2.32
C PRO A 7 13.81 -4.96 -1.22
N TYR A 8 13.76 -5.42 0.04
CA TYR A 8 13.24 -4.61 1.15
C TYR A 8 14.14 -3.44 1.52
N ARG A 9 15.47 -3.61 1.47
CA ARG A 9 16.44 -2.52 1.73
C ARG A 9 16.27 -1.35 0.76
N VAL A 10 15.99 -1.65 -0.50
CA VAL A 10 15.76 -0.63 -1.53
C VAL A 10 14.44 0.09 -1.29
N ILE A 11 13.38 -0.65 -0.93
CA ILE A 11 12.07 -0.06 -0.59
C ILE A 11 12.21 0.86 0.62
N ASP A 12 12.93 0.43 1.66
CA ASP A 12 13.22 1.25 2.84
C ASP A 12 13.93 2.55 2.46
N ALA A 13 15.01 2.49 1.66
CA ALA A 13 15.75 3.67 1.23
C ALA A 13 14.87 4.64 0.41
N VAL A 14 13.99 4.11 -0.45
CA VAL A 14 13.07 4.94 -1.24
C VAL A 14 12.01 5.59 -0.34
N VAL A 15 11.46 4.86 0.62
CA VAL A 15 10.52 5.43 1.60
C VAL A 15 11.19 6.51 2.42
N GLU A 16 12.40 6.26 2.92
CA GLU A 16 13.16 7.23 3.70
C GLU A 16 13.41 8.51 2.89
N HIS A 17 13.81 8.37 1.62
CA HIS A 17 13.97 9.51 0.71
C HIS A 17 12.67 10.33 0.60
N PHE A 18 11.51 9.69 0.42
CA PHE A 18 10.23 10.40 0.39
C PHE A 18 9.89 11.07 1.72
N VAL A 19 10.19 10.43 2.85
CA VAL A 19 9.94 10.96 4.21
C VAL A 19 10.80 12.17 4.51
N GLN A 20 12.02 12.26 3.97
CA GLN A 20 12.89 13.43 4.13
C GLN A 20 12.26 14.70 3.55
N PHE A 21 11.45 14.60 2.49
CA PHE A 21 10.74 15.74 1.91
C PHE A 21 9.65 16.32 2.83
N LYS A 22 9.30 15.68 3.95
CA LYS A 22 8.34 16.26 4.91
C LYS A 22 8.77 17.62 5.47
N ASN A 23 10.09 17.89 5.49
CA ASN A 23 10.68 19.12 6.01
C ASN A 23 10.98 20.13 4.89
N GLU A 24 10.77 19.78 3.63
CA GLU A 24 11.01 20.68 2.51
C GLU A 24 9.84 21.67 2.42
N THR A 25 10.12 22.97 2.42
CA THR A 25 9.08 24.01 2.38
C THR A 25 8.72 24.41 0.95
N ARG A 26 9.50 23.94 -0.04
CA ARG A 26 9.27 24.21 -1.46
C ARG A 26 8.09 23.40 -1.98
N GLU A 27 7.35 23.98 -2.93
CA GLU A 27 6.32 23.26 -3.66
C GLU A 27 6.95 22.14 -4.48
N LEU A 28 6.54 20.89 -4.20
CA LEU A 28 7.06 19.74 -4.90
C LEU A 28 6.47 19.67 -6.32
N PRO A 29 7.29 19.35 -7.34
CA PRO A 29 6.81 19.26 -8.71
C PRO A 29 5.81 18.11 -8.87
N VAL A 30 4.86 18.24 -9.80
CA VAL A 30 3.86 17.20 -10.14
C VAL A 30 4.53 15.83 -10.39
N LYS A 31 5.72 15.82 -10.99
CA LYS A 31 6.51 14.61 -11.24
C LYS A 31 6.85 13.84 -9.97
N TRP A 32 7.10 14.52 -8.85
CA TRP A 32 7.35 13.88 -7.57
C TRP A 32 6.12 13.09 -7.10
N HIS A 33 4.94 13.70 -7.18
CA HIS A 33 3.67 13.04 -6.84
C HIS A 33 3.37 11.85 -7.76
N GLN A 34 3.65 11.98 -9.07
CA GLN A 34 3.51 10.88 -10.03
C GLN A 34 4.43 9.71 -9.70
N SER A 35 5.70 9.97 -9.35
CA SER A 35 6.63 8.93 -8.92
C SER A 35 6.17 8.22 -7.65
N LEU A 36 5.64 8.96 -6.68
CA LEU A 36 5.10 8.39 -5.44
C LEU A 36 3.86 7.51 -5.70
N LEU A 37 3.00 7.89 -6.64
CA LEU A 37 1.84 7.09 -7.05
C LEU A 37 2.26 5.77 -7.68
N VAL A 38 3.17 5.80 -8.66
CA VAL A 38 3.66 4.58 -9.32
C VAL A 38 4.37 3.66 -8.32
N PHE A 39 5.16 4.23 -7.41
CA PHE A 39 5.79 3.50 -6.32
C PHE A 39 4.74 2.82 -5.42
N SER A 40 3.72 3.56 -5.00
CA SER A 40 2.63 3.04 -4.16
C SER A 40 1.86 1.92 -4.87
N GLN A 41 1.55 2.08 -6.16
CA GLN A 41 0.86 1.06 -6.95
C GLN A 41 1.65 -0.26 -7.06
N ARG A 42 2.98 -0.19 -7.23
CA ARG A 42 3.84 -1.37 -7.40
C ARG A 42 4.27 -2.02 -6.09
N TYR A 43 4.52 -1.23 -5.05
CA TYR A 43 5.11 -1.71 -3.79
C TYR A 43 4.12 -1.74 -2.61
N LYS A 44 2.83 -1.44 -2.79
CA LYS A 44 1.81 -1.46 -1.71
C LYS A 44 1.78 -2.70 -0.82
N ASN A 45 2.09 -3.88 -1.38
CA ASN A 45 2.10 -5.16 -0.67
C ASN A 45 3.39 -5.42 0.10
N ASN A 46 4.44 -4.64 -0.19
CA ASN A 46 5.76 -4.76 0.41
C ASN A 46 6.05 -3.64 1.41
N LEU A 47 5.08 -2.75 1.66
CA LEU A 47 5.21 -1.64 2.60
C LEU A 47 4.63 -2.01 3.97
N SER A 48 5.41 -1.79 5.02
CA SER A 48 4.98 -1.88 6.42
C SER A 48 4.03 -0.75 6.80
N ALA A 49 3.21 -0.98 7.83
CA ALA A 49 2.28 0.03 8.35
C ALA A 49 2.98 1.33 8.77
N GLN A 50 4.18 1.23 9.37
CA GLN A 50 4.99 2.39 9.77
C GLN A 50 5.46 3.21 8.55
N GLN A 51 5.89 2.54 7.48
CA GLN A 51 6.29 3.19 6.23
C GLN A 51 5.11 3.91 5.57
N LYS A 52 3.93 3.27 5.55
CA LYS A 52 2.68 3.86 5.02
C LYS A 52 2.29 5.12 5.81
N GLU A 53 2.41 5.09 7.14
CA GLU A 53 2.13 6.26 7.96
C GLU A 53 3.15 7.39 7.72
N GLY A 54 4.43 7.07 7.50
CA GLY A 54 5.45 8.04 7.09
C GLY A 54 5.09 8.75 5.77
N ILE A 55 4.72 7.98 4.74
CA ILE A 55 4.29 8.53 3.45
C ILE A 55 3.04 9.42 3.62
N LYS A 56 2.08 9.00 4.43
CA LYS A 56 0.87 9.78 4.73
C LYS A 56 1.19 11.11 5.40
N GLN A 57 2.19 11.18 6.27
CA GLN A 57 2.64 12.45 6.84
C GLN A 57 3.19 13.40 5.78
N VAL A 58 4.00 12.91 4.84
CA VAL A 58 4.52 13.73 3.73
C VAL A 58 3.37 14.25 2.86
N MET A 59 2.39 13.39 2.55
CA MET A 59 1.20 13.78 1.76
C MET A 59 0.30 14.80 2.44
N ARG A 60 0.39 14.94 3.77
CA ARG A 60 -0.33 16.00 4.52
C ARG A 60 0.33 17.36 4.37
N VAL A 61 1.66 17.40 4.32
CA VAL A 61 2.43 18.63 4.10
C VAL A 61 2.34 19.04 2.63
N HIS A 62 2.56 18.08 1.72
CA HIS A 62 2.50 18.28 0.28
C HIS A 62 1.31 17.53 -0.31
N SER A 63 0.18 18.22 -0.38
CA SER A 63 -1.06 17.68 -0.94
C SER A 63 -1.30 18.18 -2.36
N HIS A 64 -1.57 17.25 -3.28
CA HIS A 64 -1.95 17.54 -4.66
C HIS A 64 -3.40 17.08 -4.89
N TYR A 65 -4.24 17.99 -5.37
CA TYR A 65 -5.70 17.80 -5.48
C TYR A 65 -6.13 16.50 -6.20
N ALA A 66 -5.43 16.12 -7.28
CA ALA A 66 -5.78 14.93 -8.07
C ALA A 66 -5.01 13.65 -7.68
N ILE A 67 -3.77 13.75 -7.22
CA ILE A 67 -2.87 12.59 -7.09
C ILE A 67 -2.87 12.04 -5.65
N THR A 68 -2.86 12.92 -4.66
CA THR A 68 -2.94 12.54 -3.24
C THR A 68 -4.14 11.63 -2.91
N PRO A 69 -5.38 11.86 -3.40
CA PRO A 69 -6.48 10.94 -3.15
C PRO A 69 -6.27 9.56 -3.79
N GLU A 70 -5.66 9.48 -4.97
CA GLU A 70 -5.36 8.19 -5.64
C GLU A 70 -4.32 7.38 -4.86
N ILE A 71 -3.25 8.02 -4.38
CA ILE A 71 -2.23 7.37 -3.55
C ILE A 71 -2.87 6.84 -2.25
N ARG A 72 -3.72 7.66 -1.62
CA ARG A 72 -4.43 7.27 -0.40
C ARG A 72 -5.35 6.08 -0.66
N ARG A 73 -6.06 6.06 -1.79
CA ARG A 73 -6.86 4.91 -2.18
C ARG A 73 -5.98 3.66 -2.31
N GLU A 74 -4.88 3.72 -3.05
CA GLU A 74 -4.02 2.54 -3.27
C GLU A 74 -3.38 1.98 -1.99
N LEU A 75 -2.84 2.84 -1.12
CA LEU A 75 -2.13 2.40 0.08
C LEU A 75 -3.05 1.85 1.18
N PHE A 76 -4.27 2.42 1.30
CA PHE A 76 -5.21 2.09 2.37
C PHE A 76 -6.36 1.16 1.92
N SER A 77 -6.63 1.01 0.62
CA SER A 77 -7.66 0.10 0.11
C SER A 77 -7.30 -1.39 0.27
N GLN A 78 -6.03 -1.72 0.55
CA GLN A 78 -5.56 -3.10 0.77
C GLN A 78 -6.15 -3.79 2.01
N GLN A 79 -6.67 -3.04 2.99
CA GLN A 79 -7.38 -3.64 4.13
C GLN A 79 -8.59 -4.45 3.60
N SER A 80 -9.36 -3.86 2.68
CA SER A 80 -10.59 -4.45 2.16
C SER A 80 -10.37 -5.64 1.20
N GLN A 81 -9.22 -5.71 0.50
CA GLN A 81 -8.95 -6.81 -0.44
C GLN A 81 -8.54 -8.11 0.27
N ASN A 82 -7.75 -8.02 1.35
CA ASN A 82 -7.40 -9.19 2.16
C ASN A 82 -8.64 -9.76 2.86
N ASP A 83 -9.50 -8.89 3.40
CA ASP A 83 -10.79 -9.29 4.00
C ASP A 83 -11.74 -9.95 2.98
N ALA A 84 -11.86 -9.40 1.76
CA ALA A 84 -12.72 -9.98 0.72
C ALA A 84 -12.22 -11.36 0.23
N SER A 85 -10.91 -11.53 0.06
CA SER A 85 -10.32 -12.83 -0.31
C SER A 85 -10.48 -13.88 0.79
N MET A 86 -10.44 -13.46 2.07
CA MET A 86 -10.68 -14.35 3.22
C MET A 86 -12.17 -14.75 3.37
N LEU A 87 -13.11 -13.84 3.07
CA LEU A 87 -14.55 -14.12 3.11
C LEU A 87 -14.99 -15.09 2.01
N SER A 88 -14.44 -14.96 0.80
CA SER A 88 -14.65 -15.90 -0.31
C SER A 88 -14.21 -17.33 0.04
N ALA A 89 -13.07 -17.48 0.72
CA ALA A 89 -12.57 -18.79 1.16
C ALA A 89 -13.47 -19.45 2.21
N LYS A 90 -14.10 -18.67 3.10
CA LYS A 90 -15.01 -19.20 4.15
C LYS A 90 -16.35 -19.69 3.61
N LEU A 91 -16.86 -19.09 2.53
CA LEU A 91 -18.11 -19.48 1.89
C LEU A 91 -17.97 -20.82 1.14
N SER A 92 -16.82 -21.08 0.50
CA SER A 92 -16.57 -22.35 -0.20
C SER A 92 -16.51 -23.55 0.75
N THR A 93 -15.87 -23.42 1.92
CA THR A 93 -15.79 -24.49 2.92
C THR A 93 -17.14 -24.80 3.59
N THR A 94 -18.02 -23.80 3.72
CA THR A 94 -19.37 -24.01 4.26
C THR A 94 -20.28 -24.72 3.26
N SER A 95 -20.15 -24.40 1.96
CA SER A 95 -20.94 -25.04 0.90
C SER A 95 -20.61 -26.53 0.77
N GLN A 96 -19.34 -26.92 0.90
CA GLN A 96 -18.91 -28.33 0.86
C GLN A 96 -19.42 -29.19 2.03
N ARG A 97 -19.85 -28.57 3.14
CA ARG A 97 -20.36 -29.29 4.33
C ARG A 97 -21.86 -29.61 4.25
N LEU A 98 -22.61 -28.88 3.41
CA LEU A 98 -24.06 -29.07 3.28
C LEU A 98 -24.43 -30.20 2.29
N ASP A 99 -23.58 -30.48 1.29
CA ASP A 99 -23.74 -31.63 0.38
C ASP A 99 -23.46 -33.00 1.03
N GLN A 100 -22.94 -33.04 2.26
CA GLN A 100 -22.63 -34.27 3.01
C GLN A 100 -23.68 -34.64 4.07
N ILE A 101 -24.79 -33.89 4.17
CA ILE A 101 -25.80 -34.04 5.25
C ILE A 101 -27.21 -34.35 4.74
N MET A 102 -27.48 -34.32 3.42
CA MET A 102 -28.73 -34.87 2.87
C MET A 102 -28.46 -36.23 2.20
N PRO A 103 -29.13 -37.32 2.63
CA PRO A 103 -29.12 -38.58 1.90
C PRO A 103 -29.91 -38.49 0.58
#